data_AF-A0A7J4SBY5-F1
#
_entry.id   AF-A0A7J4SBY5-F1
#
_cell.length_a   1.000
_cell.length_b   1.000
_cell.length_c   1.000
_cell.angle_alpha   90.00
_cell.angle_beta   90.00
_cell.angle_gamma   90.00
#
_symmetry.space_group_name_H-M   'P 1'
#
loop_
_entity.id
_entity.type
_entity.pdbx_description
1 polymer ?
#
loop_
_entity_poly.entity_id
_entity_poly.type
_entity_poly.pdbx_seq_one_letter_code
_entity_poly.pdbx_strand_id
1 'polypeptide(L)'
;MTIISPDEYDLLMSLSGQEQNLQAANIGKKYRLTEKQILAMLPDYAAPANTNNTSNNRNFATANRPRFEYDPSPDASQRRREISQAITCPSCAAELGIPSIRPIRVTCPQCSQEHTFYE
;
A
#
# COMPACT_ATOMS: atom_id res chain seq x y z
N MET A 1 21.80 -18.47 20.40
CA MET A 1 20.43 -19.01 20.40
C MET A 1 19.58 -18.05 19.57
N THR A 2 19.49 -18.29 18.26
CA THR A 2 18.77 -17.39 17.35
C THR A 2 17.28 -17.65 17.49
N ILE A 3 16.51 -16.61 17.80
CA ILE A 3 15.05 -16.64 17.97
C ILE A 3 14.28 -16.81 16.66
N ILE A 4 14.99 -16.84 15.52
CA ILE A 4 14.45 -16.94 14.17
C ILE A 4 14.69 -18.36 13.66
N SER A 5 13.71 -18.93 12.96
CA SER A 5 13.82 -20.25 12.35
C SER A 5 14.98 -20.33 11.32
N PRO A 6 15.71 -21.46 11.25
CA PRO A 6 16.89 -21.60 10.40
C PRO A 6 16.58 -21.40 8.91
N ASP A 7 15.42 -21.84 8.42
CA ASP A 7 14.99 -21.67 7.03
C ASP A 7 14.77 -20.20 6.65
N GLU A 8 14.21 -19.41 7.56
CA GLU A 8 13.95 -17.99 7.32
C GLU A 8 15.25 -17.17 7.32
N TYR A 9 16.23 -17.64 8.08
CA TYR A 9 17.58 -17.08 8.11
C TYR A 9 18.36 -17.40 6.83
N ASP A 10 18.26 -18.63 6.33
CA ASP A 10 18.86 -19.03 5.05
C ASP A 10 18.26 -18.23 3.87
N LEU A 11 16.93 -18.08 3.86
CA LEU A 11 16.24 -17.27 2.87
C LEU A 11 16.72 -15.80 2.90
N LEU A 12 16.82 -15.21 4.10
CA LEU A 12 17.38 -13.86 4.30
C LEU A 12 18.82 -13.71 3.78
N MET A 13 19.64 -14.75 3.93
CA MET A 13 21.03 -14.77 3.43
C MET A 13 21.10 -14.91 1.91
N SER A 14 20.13 -15.60 1.30
CA SER A 14 20.04 -15.74 -0.16
C SER A 14 19.59 -14.44 -0.86
N LEU A 15 18.86 -13.58 -0.16
CA LEU A 15 18.32 -12.32 -0.66
C LEU A 15 19.31 -11.17 -0.46
N SER A 16 19.31 -10.19 -1.36
CA SER A 16 20.16 -8.99 -1.25
C SER A 16 19.39 -7.69 -1.53
N GLY A 17 19.83 -6.59 -0.92
CA GLY A 17 19.30 -5.24 -1.18
C GLY A 17 17.88 -5.00 -0.64
N GLN A 18 16.94 -4.68 -1.55
CA GLN A 18 15.56 -4.33 -1.20
C GLN A 18 14.75 -5.55 -0.74
N GLU A 19 14.94 -6.70 -1.37
CA GLU A 19 14.22 -7.93 -1.03
C GLU A 19 14.62 -8.46 0.35
N GLN A 20 15.91 -8.37 0.69
CA GLN A 20 16.40 -8.70 2.02
C GLN A 20 15.76 -7.82 3.10
N ASN A 21 15.60 -6.52 2.83
CA ASN A 21 14.99 -5.58 3.76
C ASN A 21 13.51 -5.91 3.98
N LEU A 22 12.77 -6.19 2.90
CA LEU A 22 11.37 -6.58 2.97
C LEU A 22 11.17 -7.91 3.73
N GLN A 23 12.05 -8.88 3.48
CA GLN A 23 12.02 -10.17 4.15
C GLN A 23 12.34 -10.01 5.64
N ALA A 24 13.33 -9.18 5.99
CA ALA A 24 13.66 -8.86 7.38
C ALA A 24 12.50 -8.17 8.10
N ALA A 25 11.75 -7.29 7.43
CA ALA A 25 10.56 -6.66 7.99
C ALA A 25 9.43 -7.67 8.26
N ASN A 26 9.20 -8.61 7.34
CA ASN A 26 8.19 -9.67 7.50
C ASN A 26 8.54 -10.62 8.65
N ILE A 27 9.80 -11.04 8.73
CA ILE A 27 10.31 -11.87 9.82
C ILE A 27 10.25 -11.10 11.14
N GLY A 28 10.54 -9.80 11.14
CA GLY A 28 10.41 -8.93 12.31
C GLY A 28 9.01 -8.92 12.89
N LYS A 29 8.00 -8.82 12.02
CA LYS A 29 6.59 -8.90 12.45
C LYS A 29 6.25 -10.25 13.08
N LYS A 30 6.78 -11.34 12.54
CA LYS A 30 6.54 -12.72 13.02
C LYS A 30 7.16 -12.97 14.40
N TYR A 31 8.36 -12.44 14.65
CA TYR A 31 9.12 -12.67 15.89
C TYR A 31 9.12 -11.49 16.87
N ARG A 32 8.31 -10.44 16.60
CA ARG A 32 8.25 -9.20 17.39
C ARG A 32 9.60 -8.47 17.49
N LEU A 33 10.39 -8.52 16.41
CA LEU A 33 11.69 -7.86 16.29
C LEU A 33 11.61 -6.72 15.29
N THR A 34 12.51 -5.75 15.42
CA THR A 34 12.68 -4.73 14.38
C THR A 34 13.56 -5.27 13.27
N GLU A 35 13.29 -4.84 12.04
CA GLU A 35 14.10 -5.18 10.87
C GLU A 35 15.60 -4.94 11.11
N LYS A 36 15.95 -3.81 11.75
CA LYS A 36 17.33 -3.50 12.13
C LYS A 36 17.94 -4.49 13.12
N GLN A 37 17.14 -5.01 14.05
CA GLN A 37 17.58 -6.01 15.01
C GLN A 37 17.78 -7.37 14.35
N ILE A 38 17.00 -7.69 13.32
CA ILE A 38 17.19 -8.90 12.50
C ILE A 38 18.45 -8.78 11.67
N LEU A 39 18.60 -7.67 10.94
CA LEU A 39 19.77 -7.39 10.13
C LEU A 39 21.06 -7.40 10.96
N ALA A 40 21.02 -6.85 12.18
CA ALA A 40 22.15 -6.87 13.11
C ALA A 40 22.58 -8.27 13.58
N MET A 41 21.75 -9.29 13.39
CA MET A 41 22.11 -10.69 13.68
C MET A 41 22.80 -11.38 12.49
N LEU A 42 22.85 -10.77 11.30
CA LEU A 42 23.57 -11.31 10.15
C LEU A 42 25.07 -10.99 10.23
N PRO A 43 25.96 -11.93 9.85
CA PRO A 43 27.42 -11.81 9.99
C PRO A 43 28.04 -10.74 9.08
N ASP A 44 27.38 -10.36 7.99
CA ASP A 44 27.87 -9.39 7.00
C ASP A 44 27.11 -8.05 7.04
N TYR A 45 26.35 -7.79 8.11
CA TYR A 45 25.69 -6.49 8.27
C TYR A 45 26.75 -5.41 8.57
N ALA A 46 27.26 -4.79 7.51
CA ALA A 46 27.88 -3.49 7.60
C ALA A 46 26.77 -2.49 7.91
N ALA A 47 26.69 -2.06 9.18
CA ALA A 47 25.79 -0.99 9.59
C ALA A 47 25.96 0.20 8.62
N PRO A 48 24.90 0.67 7.94
CA PRO A 48 25.04 1.85 7.11
C PRO A 48 25.40 3.00 8.04
N ALA A 49 26.64 3.48 7.92
CA ALA A 49 27.11 4.68 8.58
C ALA A 49 26.06 5.77 8.36
N ASN A 50 25.67 6.38 9.46
CA ASN A 50 24.64 7.39 9.54
C ASN A 50 24.88 8.49 8.49
N THR A 51 24.24 8.37 7.33
CA THR A 51 24.26 9.41 6.31
C THR A 51 22.99 10.24 6.47
N ASN A 52 22.96 11.00 7.56
CA ASN A 52 22.16 12.21 7.69
C ASN A 52 22.63 13.23 6.63
N ASN A 53 22.33 13.02 5.35
CA ASN A 53 22.22 14.05 4.32
C ASN A 53 21.87 13.39 2.99
N THR A 54 20.58 13.17 2.78
CA THR A 54 20.04 13.33 1.44
C THR A 54 18.77 14.12 1.62
N SER A 55 18.94 15.45 1.60
CA SER A 55 17.90 16.38 1.15
C SER A 55 17.54 16.00 -0.28
N ASN A 56 16.84 14.88 -0.45
CA ASN A 56 16.06 14.64 -1.64
C ASN A 56 14.87 15.58 -1.47
N ASN A 57 15.06 16.79 -1.97
CA ASN A 57 14.03 17.66 -2.50
C ASN A 57 13.28 16.92 -3.63
N ARG A 58 12.70 15.76 -3.32
CA ARG A 58 11.39 15.45 -3.87
C ARG A 58 10.54 16.57 -3.33
N ASN A 59 10.33 17.56 -4.19
CA ASN A 59 9.11 18.34 -4.14
C ASN A 59 8.00 17.31 -3.96
N PHE A 60 7.60 17.10 -2.72
CA PHE A 60 6.22 16.88 -2.36
C PHE A 60 5.52 18.15 -2.85
N ALA A 61 5.40 18.27 -4.18
CA ALA A 61 4.51 19.20 -4.82
C ALA A 61 3.20 18.87 -4.15
N THR A 62 2.81 19.81 -3.30
CA THR A 62 1.82 19.67 -2.27
C THR A 62 0.67 18.87 -2.88
N ALA A 63 0.52 17.62 -2.45
CA ALA A 63 -0.53 16.75 -2.93
C ALA A 63 -1.82 17.18 -2.23
N ASN A 64 -2.19 18.45 -2.39
CA ASN A 64 -3.53 18.98 -2.16
C ASN A 64 -4.46 18.54 -3.30
N ARG A 65 -4.20 17.37 -3.90
CA ARG A 65 -5.21 16.63 -4.63
C ARG A 65 -5.85 15.75 -3.56
N PRO A 66 -7.17 15.82 -3.34
CA PRO A 66 -7.83 14.96 -2.39
C PRO A 66 -7.57 13.51 -2.82
N ARG A 67 -6.58 12.87 -2.19
CA ARG A 67 -6.42 11.44 -2.30
C ARG A 67 -7.52 10.86 -1.44
N PHE A 68 -8.37 10.05 -2.06
CA PHE A 68 -9.32 9.25 -1.33
C PHE A 68 -8.53 8.44 -0.30
N GLU A 69 -8.83 8.67 0.97
CA GLU A 69 -8.24 7.93 2.09
C GLU A 69 -8.47 6.43 1.81
N TYR A 70 -7.38 5.67 1.70
CA TYR A 70 -7.50 4.24 1.51
C TYR A 70 -7.97 3.62 2.82
N ASP A 71 -9.28 3.36 2.93
CA ASP A 71 -9.83 2.62 4.06
C ASP A 71 -9.57 1.11 3.87
N PRO A 72 -8.79 0.45 4.74
CA PRO A 72 -8.49 -0.98 4.64
C PRO A 72 -9.56 -1.86 5.31
N SER A 73 -10.70 -1.31 5.72
CA SER A 73 -11.73 -2.08 6.42
C SER A 73 -12.31 -3.17 5.51
N PRO A 74 -12.78 -4.30 6.10
CA PRO A 74 -13.40 -5.38 5.33
C PRO A 74 -14.64 -4.92 4.57
N ASP A 75 -15.41 -3.97 5.12
CA ASP A 75 -16.58 -3.37 4.47
C ASP A 75 -16.21 -2.55 3.21
N ALA A 76 -15.17 -1.70 3.28
CA ALA A 76 -14.66 -1.00 2.10
C ALA A 76 -14.12 -1.97 1.05
N SER A 77 -13.52 -3.07 1.48
CA SER A 77 -13.05 -4.14 0.59
C SER A 77 -14.22 -4.88 -0.08
N GLN A 78 -15.34 -5.11 0.63
CA GLN A 78 -16.56 -5.71 0.08
C GLN A 78 -17.13 -4.81 -1.03
N ARG A 79 -17.30 -3.51 -0.75
CA ARG A 79 -17.83 -2.53 -1.72
C ARG A 79 -16.96 -2.41 -2.97
N ARG A 80 -15.63 -2.45 -2.81
CA ARG A 80 -14.68 -2.48 -3.95
C ARG A 80 -14.79 -3.74 -4.80
N ARG A 81 -15.21 -4.88 -4.21
CA ARG A 81 -15.44 -6.13 -4.96
C ARG A 81 -16.74 -6.13 -5.75
N GLU A 82 -17.75 -5.40 -5.26
CA GLU A 82 -19.04 -5.23 -5.94
C GLU A 82 -18.95 -4.23 -7.11
N ILE A 83 -17.94 -3.36 -7.11
CA ILE A 83 -17.58 -2.48 -8.22
C ILE A 83 -16.88 -3.31 -9.31
N SER A 84 -17.52 -3.44 -10.46
CA SER A 84 -16.99 -4.20 -11.60
C SER A 84 -16.58 -3.31 -12.77
N GLN A 85 -17.02 -2.05 -12.81
CA GLN A 85 -16.68 -1.11 -13.88
C GLN A 85 -16.42 0.29 -13.31
N ALA A 86 -15.58 1.06 -14.00
CA ALA A 86 -15.34 2.47 -13.70
C ALA A 86 -16.00 3.32 -14.78
N ILE A 87 -16.80 4.32 -14.38
CA ILE A 87 -17.40 5.29 -15.27
C ILE A 87 -17.04 6.71 -14.85
N THR A 88 -16.88 7.59 -15.82
CA THR A 88 -16.59 9.00 -15.59
C THR A 88 -17.90 9.76 -15.36
N CYS A 89 -17.98 10.56 -14.30
CA CYS A 89 -19.11 11.46 -14.09
C CYS A 89 -19.16 12.52 -15.21
N PRO A 90 -20.28 12.70 -15.93
CA PRO A 90 -20.36 13.67 -17.02
C PRO A 90 -20.36 15.14 -16.54
N SER A 91 -20.68 15.37 -15.26
CA SER A 91 -20.70 16.73 -14.68
C SER A 91 -19.33 17.20 -14.21
N CYS A 92 -18.52 16.30 -13.61
CA CYS A 92 -17.29 16.68 -12.92
C CYS A 92 -16.05 15.86 -13.29
N ALA A 93 -16.18 14.92 -14.23
CA ALA A 93 -15.13 14.03 -14.71
C ALA A 93 -14.46 13.14 -13.65
N ALA A 94 -15.08 12.98 -12.47
CA ALA A 94 -14.60 12.05 -11.45
C ALA A 94 -14.76 10.59 -11.90
N GLU A 95 -13.80 9.73 -11.55
CA GLU A 95 -13.87 8.28 -11.76
C GLU A 95 -14.72 7.65 -10.66
N LEU A 96 -15.90 7.09 -11.02
CA LEU A 96 -16.78 6.38 -10.10
C LEU A 96 -16.74 4.89 -10.40
N GLY A 97 -16.48 4.10 -9.37
CA GLY A 97 -16.69 2.66 -9.43
C GLY A 97 -18.17 2.34 -9.27
N ILE A 98 -18.74 1.59 -10.21
CA ILE A 98 -20.14 1.17 -10.22
C ILE A 98 -20.28 -0.34 -10.47
N PRO A 99 -21.35 -0.97 -9.96
CA PRO A 99 -21.66 -2.37 -10.25
C PRO A 99 -22.16 -2.54 -11.69
N SER A 100 -22.04 -3.75 -12.24
CA SER A 100 -22.46 -4.07 -13.63
C SER A 100 -23.94 -4.38 -13.80
N ILE A 101 -24.73 -4.29 -12.73
CA ILE A 101 -26.18 -4.39 -12.81
C ILE A 101 -26.74 -3.02 -13.20
N ARG A 102 -27.65 -2.99 -14.17
CA ARG A 102 -28.37 -1.81 -14.65
C ARG A 102 -29.88 -2.07 -14.52
N PRO A 103 -30.74 -1.03 -14.38
CA PRO A 103 -30.43 0.39 -14.24
C PRO A 103 -29.97 0.75 -12.83
N ILE A 104 -28.98 1.65 -12.70
CA ILE A 104 -28.49 2.14 -11.40
C ILE A 104 -28.57 3.65 -11.29
N ARG A 105 -28.93 4.11 -10.10
CA ARG A 105 -28.84 5.50 -9.70
C ARG A 105 -27.58 5.68 -8.87
N VAL A 106 -26.69 6.56 -9.32
CA VAL A 106 -25.44 6.87 -8.62
C VAL A 106 -25.33 8.36 -8.37
N THR A 107 -24.99 8.67 -7.13
CA THR A 107 -24.72 10.04 -6.68
C THR A 107 -23.21 10.23 -6.64
N CYS A 108 -22.70 11.21 -7.38
CA CYS A 108 -21.27 11.49 -7.39
C CYS A 108 -20.83 12.11 -6.05
N PRO A 109 -19.82 11.56 -5.35
CA PRO A 109 -19.33 12.14 -4.09
C PRO A 109 -18.55 13.44 -4.29
N GLN A 110 -18.15 13.79 -5.52
CA GLN A 110 -17.39 15.00 -5.82
C GLN A 110 -18.27 16.22 -6.11
N CYS A 111 -19.39 16.04 -6.82
CA CYS A 111 -20.30 17.14 -7.21
C CYS A 111 -21.73 16.99 -6.70
N SER A 112 -22.05 15.91 -5.99
CA SER A 112 -23.39 15.58 -5.50
C SER A 112 -24.45 15.46 -6.59
N GLN A 113 -24.04 15.30 -7.86
CA GLN A 113 -24.96 15.13 -8.98
C GLN A 113 -25.44 13.68 -9.05
N GLU A 114 -26.76 13.51 -9.18
CA GLU A 114 -27.37 12.21 -9.45
C GLU A 114 -27.35 11.93 -10.95
N HIS A 115 -26.83 10.77 -11.33
CA HIS A 115 -26.90 10.25 -12.70
C HIS A 115 -27.51 8.85 -12.68
N THR A 116 -28.37 8.59 -13.66
CA THR A 116 -28.95 7.26 -13.87
C THR A 116 -28.31 6.65 -15.11
N PHE A 117 -27.73 5.46 -14.96
CA PHE A 117 -27.11 4.73 -16.05
C PHE A 117 -27.97 3.51 -16.39
N TYR A 118 -28.42 3.42 -17.64
CA TYR A 118 -29.36 2.42 -18.13
C TYR A 118 -28.70 1.30 -18.96
N GLU A 119 -27.43 1.44 -19.34
CA GLU A 119 -26.73 0.58 -20.33
C GLU A 119 -25.57 -0.23 -19.75
#